data_AF-A0A0K0EV07-F1
#
_entry.id   AF-A0A0K0EV07-F1
#
_cell.length_a   1.000
_cell.length_b   1.000
_cell.length_c   1.000
_cell.angle_alpha   90.00
_cell.angle_beta   90.00
_cell.angle_gamma   90.00
#
_symmetry.space_group_name_H-M   'P 1'
#
loop_
_entity.id
_entity.type
_entity.pdbx_description
1 polymer ?
#
loop_
_entity_poly.entity_id
_entity_poly.type
_entity_poly.pdbx_seq_one_letter_code
_entity_poly.pdbx_strand_id
1 'polypeptide(L)'
;MHIQIYLIVSFITIVISKNNEFITQTTTYEECSSNISNLYLDIAFVFDSSYGSDEQGFNGQLLSISGFLGKGFLIQQGAKTQSTRVSYITMANKVVTFSNLTTYNSVDEARSGLLDLSYYANKGPNENIYEGLMEAYNQLNDFGRDGYKKLIVLFTSFTKIDCDSEMSNGNSSNTKNPCRAADSIKGHNIDILIINLNYHDSPPPEIKHIASPNYDIPNDNNLLQNLIKLSTYSNCNCPSRYTQFGDVSINFKGRTCGYYEDTPTYYYVLTEKIKGDNSRLVEIRSERKQNFTKSLCGDDDCFFGLNQLKKKGQWEWDGSDTEFDPKEFDNFDPDQEKVDGCGYIGNATGKWYSTDCYNTEKSYIYEIIACDTENFCLF
;
A
#
# COMPACT_ATOMS: atom_id res chain seq x y z
N MET A 1 -3.01 67.32 -50.51
CA MET A 1 -1.75 66.84 -49.88
C MET A 1 -2.14 66.16 -48.59
N HIS A 2 -2.15 64.82 -48.63
CA HIS A 2 -2.70 63.92 -47.63
C HIS A 2 -1.72 63.67 -46.48
N ILE A 3 -2.19 63.75 -45.23
CA ILE A 3 -1.75 62.87 -44.14
C ILE A 3 -3.00 62.52 -43.33
N GLN A 4 -3.46 61.27 -43.47
CA GLN A 4 -4.46 60.63 -42.61
C GLN A 4 -3.78 60.14 -41.34
N ILE A 5 -4.38 60.44 -40.19
CA ILE A 5 -4.06 59.82 -38.90
C ILE A 5 -5.05 58.66 -38.74
N TYR A 6 -4.55 57.42 -38.79
CA TYR A 6 -5.31 56.24 -38.40
C TYR A 6 -4.86 55.79 -37.01
N LEU A 7 -5.82 55.75 -36.08
CA LEU A 7 -5.72 55.05 -34.81
C LEU A 7 -5.48 53.56 -35.08
N ILE A 8 -4.42 53.00 -34.49
CA ILE A 8 -4.26 51.56 -34.35
C ILE A 8 -4.67 51.19 -32.92
N VAL A 9 -5.81 50.52 -32.80
CA VAL A 9 -6.27 49.85 -31.59
C VAL A 9 -5.61 48.47 -31.57
N SER A 10 -4.62 48.27 -30.70
CA SER A 10 -4.05 46.95 -30.46
C SER A 10 -4.92 46.18 -29.46
N PHE A 11 -5.68 45.22 -29.96
CA PHE A 11 -6.29 44.16 -29.16
C PHE A 11 -5.18 43.19 -28.72
N ILE A 12 -4.87 43.16 -27.42
CA ILE A 12 -4.10 42.08 -26.80
C ILE A 12 -5.12 41.06 -26.31
N THR A 13 -5.25 39.94 -27.01
CA THR A 13 -5.99 38.77 -26.51
C THR A 13 -5.03 37.94 -25.69
N ILE A 14 -5.16 38.01 -24.36
CA ILE A 14 -4.46 37.10 -23.45
C ILE A 14 -5.19 35.77 -23.49
N VAL A 15 -4.59 34.76 -24.14
CA VAL A 15 -5.00 33.36 -23.98
C VAL A 15 -4.42 32.88 -22.66
N ILE A 16 -5.22 32.92 -21.60
CA ILE A 16 -4.90 32.23 -20.35
C ILE A 16 -5.19 30.75 -20.61
N SER A 17 -4.16 29.93 -20.86
CA SER A 17 -4.31 28.49 -20.72
C SER A 17 -4.45 28.20 -19.22
N LYS A 18 -5.68 27.96 -18.77
CA LYS A 18 -5.88 27.25 -17.50
C LYS A 18 -5.31 25.86 -17.69
N ASN A 19 -4.13 25.61 -17.12
CA ASN A 19 -3.79 24.27 -16.69
C ASN A 19 -4.83 23.90 -15.64
N ASN A 20 -5.83 23.11 -16.05
CA ASN A 20 -6.57 22.30 -15.11
C ASN A 20 -5.58 21.25 -14.61
N GLU A 21 -4.82 21.61 -13.57
CA GLU A 21 -4.33 20.60 -12.65
C GLU A 21 -5.57 19.94 -12.08
N PHE A 22 -5.81 18.71 -12.53
CA PHE A 22 -6.73 17.80 -11.87
C PHE A 22 -6.11 17.52 -10.50
N ILE A 23 -6.44 18.37 -9.52
CA ILE A 23 -6.20 18.06 -8.12
C ILE A 23 -7.18 16.93 -7.83
N THR A 24 -6.74 15.69 -8.02
CA THR A 24 -7.33 14.56 -7.31
C THR A 24 -7.18 14.88 -5.84
N GLN A 25 -8.23 15.45 -5.24
CA GLN A 25 -8.40 15.48 -3.80
C GLN A 25 -8.62 14.03 -3.36
N THR A 26 -7.56 13.22 -3.37
CA THR A 26 -7.46 12.14 -2.40
C THR A 26 -7.41 12.85 -1.06
N THR A 27 -8.55 12.87 -0.37
CA THR A 27 -8.61 13.29 1.01
C THR A 27 -7.51 12.50 1.72
N THR A 28 -6.57 13.19 2.35
CA THR A 28 -5.48 12.62 3.16
C THR A 28 -5.98 11.68 4.27
N TYR A 29 -7.30 11.56 4.43
CA TYR A 29 -8.02 10.70 5.35
C TYR A 29 -8.33 9.31 4.79
N GLU A 30 -8.18 9.03 3.49
CA GLU A 30 -8.52 7.70 2.94
C GLU A 30 -7.31 6.75 2.85
N GLU A 31 -6.08 7.26 2.82
CA GLU A 31 -4.85 6.47 2.72
C GLU A 31 -4.36 5.97 4.10
N CYS A 32 -3.67 4.83 4.13
CA CYS A 32 -2.98 4.38 5.34
C CYS A 32 -1.97 5.43 5.81
N SER A 33 -1.81 5.57 7.13
CA SER A 33 -0.90 6.55 7.70
C SER A 33 0.57 6.29 7.30
N SER A 34 1.32 7.38 7.09
CA SER A 34 2.75 7.35 6.78
C SER A 34 3.64 7.51 8.03
N ASN A 35 3.09 7.32 9.23
CA ASN A 35 3.80 7.56 10.49
C ASN A 35 4.74 6.39 10.85
N ILE A 36 6.01 6.53 10.47
CA ILE A 36 7.02 5.47 10.66
C ILE A 36 7.37 5.17 12.12
N SER A 37 7.10 6.10 13.04
CA SER A 37 7.43 5.94 14.46
C SER A 37 6.60 4.87 15.17
N ASN A 38 5.46 4.51 14.60
CA ASN A 38 4.50 3.57 15.17
C ASN A 38 4.39 2.25 14.39
N LEU A 39 5.38 1.92 13.56
CA LEU A 39 5.45 0.64 12.87
C LEU A 39 5.55 -0.53 13.86
N TYR A 40 4.89 -1.64 13.55
CA TYR A 40 5.05 -2.95 14.20
C TYR A 40 5.46 -3.98 13.15
N LEU A 41 6.69 -3.78 12.66
CA LEU A 41 7.22 -4.42 11.47
C LEU A 41 8.59 -5.07 11.78
N ASP A 42 8.77 -6.33 11.42
CA ASP A 42 10.08 -6.98 11.40
C ASP A 42 10.62 -6.91 9.97
N ILE A 43 11.82 -6.35 9.79
CA ILE A 43 12.44 -6.11 8.49
C ILE A 43 13.73 -6.91 8.36
N ALA A 44 13.85 -7.70 7.30
CA ALA A 44 15.12 -8.32 6.92
C ALA A 44 15.71 -7.58 5.72
N PHE A 45 16.86 -6.91 5.92
CA PHE A 45 17.58 -6.27 4.84
C PHE A 45 18.60 -7.24 4.24
N VAL A 46 18.55 -7.41 2.92
CA VAL A 46 19.47 -8.20 2.13
C VAL A 46 20.23 -7.26 1.20
N PHE A 47 21.52 -7.09 1.47
CA PHE A 47 22.40 -6.21 0.72
C PHE A 47 23.15 -6.99 -0.36
N ASP A 48 23.15 -6.47 -1.58
CA ASP A 48 23.96 -7.03 -2.66
C ASP A 48 25.43 -6.66 -2.44
N SER A 49 26.25 -7.65 -2.11
CA SER A 49 27.70 -7.52 -1.97
C SER A 49 28.45 -8.15 -3.15
N SER A 50 27.79 -8.41 -4.27
CA SER A 50 28.40 -8.95 -5.48
C SER A 50 29.30 -7.92 -6.18
N TYR A 51 30.08 -8.39 -7.15
CA TYR A 51 30.88 -7.51 -8.01
C TYR A 51 30.01 -6.57 -8.88
N GLY A 52 28.73 -6.90 -9.09
CA GLY A 52 27.79 -6.03 -9.76
C GLY A 52 27.46 -4.77 -8.95
N SER A 53 27.44 -4.89 -7.62
CA SER A 53 27.23 -3.73 -6.74
C SER A 53 28.49 -2.87 -6.55
N ASP A 54 29.67 -3.50 -6.55
CA ASP A 54 30.95 -2.95 -6.11
C ASP A 54 30.95 -2.37 -4.67
N GLU A 55 32.11 -1.89 -4.21
CA GLU A 55 32.27 -1.35 -2.85
C GLU A 55 31.53 -0.02 -2.65
N GLN A 56 31.51 0.86 -3.66
CA GLN A 56 30.84 2.15 -3.57
C GLN A 56 29.34 1.99 -3.59
N GLY A 57 28.81 1.13 -4.47
CA GLY A 57 27.40 0.80 -4.50
C GLY A 57 26.94 0.11 -3.22
N PHE A 58 27.74 -0.81 -2.66
CA PHE A 58 27.43 -1.43 -1.37
C PHE A 58 27.34 -0.40 -0.24
N ASN A 59 28.33 0.51 -0.16
CA ASN A 59 28.29 1.61 0.81
C ASN A 59 27.08 2.53 0.59
N GLY A 60 26.69 2.76 -0.66
CA GLY A 60 25.45 3.48 -1.00
C GLY A 60 24.21 2.84 -0.41
N GLN A 61 24.09 1.50 -0.50
CA GLN A 61 22.98 0.75 0.10
C GLN A 61 22.92 0.95 1.62
N LEU A 62 24.06 0.80 2.31
CA LEU A 62 24.17 0.97 3.76
C LEU A 62 23.78 2.39 4.18
N LEU A 63 24.24 3.41 3.46
CA LEU A 63 23.92 4.81 3.74
C LEU A 63 22.44 5.12 3.52
N SER A 64 21.84 4.57 2.47
CA SER A 64 20.39 4.69 2.20
C SER A 64 19.55 4.11 3.35
N ILE A 65 19.88 2.90 3.81
CA ILE A 65 19.19 2.29 4.95
C ILE A 65 19.48 3.03 6.26
N SER A 66 20.71 3.52 6.49
CA SER A 66 21.03 4.36 7.65
C SER A 66 20.19 5.64 7.68
N GLY A 67 20.03 6.30 6.53
CA GLY A 67 19.16 7.47 6.36
C GLY A 67 17.69 7.14 6.60
N PHE A 68 17.23 5.98 6.13
CA PHE A 68 15.88 5.46 6.36
C PHE A 68 15.59 5.21 7.84
N LEU A 69 16.46 4.47 8.54
CA LEU A 69 16.32 4.24 9.98
C LEU A 69 16.35 5.55 10.79
N GLY A 70 17.05 6.57 10.27
CA GLY A 70 17.09 7.91 10.85
C GLY A 70 15.80 8.72 10.74
N LYS A 71 14.73 8.23 10.09
CA LYS A 71 13.47 8.98 9.89
C LYS A 71 12.49 8.95 11.06
N GLY A 72 12.89 8.39 12.19
CA GLY A 72 12.07 8.36 13.41
C GLY A 72 11.53 6.98 13.75
N PHE A 73 12.20 5.91 13.32
CA PHE A 73 11.89 4.56 13.75
C PHE A 73 11.97 4.40 15.27
N LEU A 74 11.12 3.52 15.81
CA LEU A 74 11.30 2.96 17.14
C LEU A 74 11.81 1.54 17.02
N ILE A 75 13.12 1.33 17.23
CA ILE A 75 13.73 -0.01 17.26
C ILE A 75 13.86 -0.48 18.69
N GLN A 76 13.23 -1.62 19.02
CA GLN A 76 13.29 -2.25 20.34
C GLN A 76 12.74 -3.69 20.28
N GLN A 77 13.01 -4.48 21.32
CA GLN A 77 12.70 -5.92 21.37
C GLN A 77 11.38 -6.27 22.08
N GLY A 78 10.64 -5.29 22.57
CA GLY A 78 9.41 -5.51 23.35
C GLY A 78 8.34 -6.27 22.56
N ALA A 79 7.89 -7.41 23.09
CA ALA A 79 6.68 -8.08 22.62
C ALA A 79 5.48 -7.25 23.07
N LYS A 80 4.66 -6.76 22.13
CA LYS A 80 3.45 -5.92 22.34
C LYS A 80 3.65 -4.41 22.40
N THR A 81 4.74 -3.89 21.83
CA THR A 81 4.86 -2.46 21.52
C THR A 81 4.87 -2.25 20.01
N GLN A 82 4.29 -1.15 19.53
CA GLN A 82 4.53 -0.65 18.17
C GLN A 82 6.03 -0.36 18.06
N SER A 83 6.76 -1.27 17.44
CA SER A 83 8.20 -1.16 17.25
C SER A 83 8.67 -2.00 16.08
N THR A 84 9.77 -1.55 15.49
CA THR A 84 10.46 -2.24 14.41
C THR A 84 11.63 -3.07 14.94
N ARG A 85 11.93 -4.19 14.28
CA ARG A 85 13.18 -4.93 14.46
C ARG A 85 13.81 -5.17 13.10
N VAL A 86 15.13 -5.23 13.06
CA VAL A 86 15.89 -5.35 11.80
C VAL A 86 16.93 -6.46 11.87
N SER A 87 17.11 -7.16 10.76
CA SER A 87 18.24 -8.08 10.53
C SER A 87 19.02 -7.63 9.30
N TYR A 88 20.34 -7.87 9.30
CA TYR A 88 21.23 -7.51 8.20
C TYR A 88 21.90 -8.74 7.62
N ILE A 89 21.69 -8.94 6.33
CA ILE A 89 22.20 -10.05 5.54
C ILE A 89 22.93 -9.46 4.33
N THR A 90 24.06 -10.04 3.95
CA THR A 90 24.68 -9.74 2.65
C THR A 90 24.60 -10.95 1.73
N MET A 91 24.54 -10.68 0.44
CA MET A 91 24.34 -11.67 -0.60
C MET A 91 25.34 -11.47 -1.74
N ALA A 92 26.07 -12.52 -2.05
CA ALA A 92 26.84 -12.66 -3.29
C ALA A 92 26.77 -14.13 -3.72
N ASN A 93 27.91 -14.82 -3.93
CA ASN A 93 27.95 -16.26 -4.21
C ASN A 93 27.32 -17.10 -3.10
N LYS A 94 27.36 -16.59 -1.87
CA LYS A 94 26.74 -17.14 -0.67
C LYS A 94 26.09 -16.00 0.11
N VAL A 95 25.30 -16.36 1.11
CA VAL A 95 24.73 -15.42 2.08
C VAL A 95 25.53 -15.39 3.38
N VAL A 96 25.58 -14.23 4.03
CA VAL A 96 26.15 -14.05 5.37
C VAL A 96 25.21 -13.18 6.19
N THR A 97 24.76 -13.71 7.33
CA THR A 97 23.93 -12.98 8.30
C THR A 97 24.82 -12.33 9.34
N PHE A 98 24.80 -11.00 9.42
CA PHE A 98 25.58 -10.20 10.37
C PHE A 98 24.82 -9.96 11.67
N SER A 99 23.50 -9.84 11.58
CA SER A 99 22.62 -9.63 12.72
C SER A 99 21.27 -10.27 12.47
N ASN A 100 20.65 -10.74 13.55
CA ASN A 100 19.27 -11.22 13.54
C ASN A 100 18.32 -10.16 14.13
N LEU A 101 17.01 -10.42 14.09
CA LEU A 101 15.98 -9.49 14.57
C LEU A 101 16.11 -9.12 16.06
N THR A 102 16.87 -9.90 16.84
CA THR A 102 17.06 -9.69 18.29
C THR A 102 18.33 -8.92 18.66
N THR A 103 19.13 -8.52 17.66
CA THR A 103 20.49 -7.99 17.89
C THR A 103 20.48 -6.56 18.45
N TYR A 104 19.57 -5.70 17.99
CA TYR A 104 19.60 -4.26 18.29
C TYR A 104 18.42 -3.82 19.14
N ASN A 105 18.67 -2.94 20.12
CA ASN A 105 17.66 -2.40 21.04
C ASN A 105 17.40 -0.90 20.84
N SER A 106 18.07 -0.27 19.87
CA SER A 106 17.86 1.14 19.53
C SER A 106 18.20 1.42 18.07
N VAL A 107 17.76 2.59 17.58
CA VAL A 107 18.12 3.08 16.24
C VAL A 107 19.62 3.29 16.12
N ASP A 108 20.28 3.83 17.15
CA ASP A 108 21.72 4.11 17.11
C ASP A 108 22.55 2.81 17.04
N GLU A 109 22.17 1.77 17.79
CA GLU A 109 22.79 0.45 17.70
C GLU A 109 22.59 -0.18 16.32
N ALA A 110 21.35 -0.15 15.81
CA ALA A 110 21.03 -0.69 14.49
C ALA A 110 21.80 0.04 13.38
N ARG A 111 21.93 1.36 13.44
CA ARG A 111 22.68 2.16 12.46
C ARG A 111 24.18 1.94 12.58
N SER A 112 24.72 1.84 13.80
CA SER A 112 26.15 1.55 14.00
C SER A 112 26.49 0.17 13.46
N GLY A 113 25.72 -0.84 13.84
CA GLY A 113 25.89 -2.20 13.34
C GLY A 113 25.74 -2.32 11.82
N LEU A 114 24.87 -1.51 11.21
CA LEU A 114 24.73 -1.43 9.75
C LEU A 114 25.99 -0.88 9.08
N LEU A 115 26.59 0.18 9.63
CA LEU A 115 27.77 0.82 9.06
C LEU A 115 29.06 0.02 9.28
N ASP A 116 29.05 -0.94 10.20
CA ASP A 116 30.15 -1.87 10.43
C ASP A 116 30.19 -3.04 9.42
N LEU A 117 29.16 -3.21 8.58
CA LEU A 117 29.15 -4.24 7.54
C LEU A 117 30.27 -3.99 6.53
N SER A 118 31.06 -5.03 6.26
CA SER A 118 32.16 -4.97 5.29
C SER A 118 31.80 -5.64 3.97
N TYR A 119 31.92 -4.91 2.87
CA TYR A 119 31.83 -5.47 1.50
C TYR A 119 32.75 -6.69 1.33
N TYR A 120 33.99 -6.60 1.86
CA TYR A 120 35.00 -7.66 1.70
C TYR A 120 34.71 -8.93 2.49
N ALA A 121 33.81 -8.89 3.49
CA ALA A 121 33.45 -10.07 4.27
C ALA A 121 32.63 -11.09 3.47
N ASN A 122 31.93 -10.66 2.41
CA ASN A 122 31.11 -11.54 1.57
C ASN A 122 31.04 -11.12 0.09
N LYS A 123 32.10 -10.55 -0.47
CA LYS A 123 32.11 -10.21 -1.91
C LYS A 123 32.27 -11.42 -2.81
N GLY A 124 31.68 -11.38 -4.00
CA GLY A 124 31.87 -12.42 -5.01
C GLY A 124 31.28 -12.08 -6.39
N PRO A 125 31.64 -12.84 -7.43
CA PRO A 125 31.22 -12.56 -8.80
C PRO A 125 29.73 -12.75 -9.09
N ASN A 126 29.02 -13.55 -8.29
CA ASN A 126 27.61 -13.87 -8.55
C ASN A 126 26.72 -13.30 -7.46
N GLU A 127 25.45 -13.10 -7.79
CA GLU A 127 24.38 -12.75 -6.87
C GLU A 127 23.41 -13.93 -6.74
N ASN A 128 23.16 -14.42 -5.53
CA ASN A 128 22.31 -15.59 -5.28
C ASN A 128 20.99 -15.21 -4.62
N ILE A 129 20.08 -14.61 -5.40
CA ILE A 129 18.77 -14.11 -4.93
C ILE A 129 17.95 -15.17 -4.20
N TYR A 130 18.00 -16.44 -4.64
CA TYR A 130 17.31 -17.53 -3.95
C TYR A 130 17.81 -17.68 -2.51
N GLU A 131 19.13 -17.74 -2.29
CA GLU A 131 19.67 -17.88 -0.93
C GLU A 131 19.43 -16.61 -0.10
N GLY A 132 19.51 -15.42 -0.72
CA GLY A 132 19.19 -14.15 -0.03
C GLY A 132 17.75 -14.11 0.49
N LEU A 133 16.78 -14.45 -0.36
CA LEU A 133 15.36 -14.52 0.02
C LEU A 133 15.11 -15.56 1.11
N MET A 134 15.69 -16.76 0.97
CA MET A 134 15.49 -17.83 1.93
C MET A 134 16.12 -17.53 3.29
N GLU A 135 17.31 -16.91 3.31
CA GLU A 135 17.93 -16.50 4.58
C GLU A 135 17.11 -15.40 5.28
N ALA A 136 16.62 -14.41 4.53
CA ALA A 136 15.74 -13.37 5.07
C ALA A 136 14.43 -13.96 5.61
N TYR A 137 13.82 -14.89 4.88
CA TYR A 137 12.65 -15.63 5.34
C TYR A 137 12.92 -16.39 6.64
N ASN A 138 14.06 -17.10 6.74
CA ASN A 138 14.44 -17.81 7.96
C ASN A 138 14.61 -16.84 9.14
N GLN A 139 15.22 -15.66 8.95
CA GLN A 139 15.31 -14.66 10.01
C GLN A 139 13.92 -14.21 10.50
N LEU A 140 12.99 -13.99 9.57
CA LEU A 140 11.61 -13.60 9.87
C LEU A 140 10.76 -14.73 10.46
N ASN A 141 11.10 -15.99 10.20
CA ASN A 141 10.42 -17.15 10.75
C ASN A 141 10.95 -17.52 12.14
N ASP A 142 12.26 -17.57 12.30
CA ASP A 142 12.92 -18.09 13.50
C ASP A 142 12.95 -17.06 14.64
N PHE A 143 13.05 -15.78 14.29
CA PHE A 143 13.12 -14.68 15.26
C PHE A 143 11.93 -13.72 15.21
N GLY A 144 11.03 -13.88 14.23
CA GLY A 144 9.87 -13.02 14.02
C GLY A 144 8.91 -13.01 15.21
N ARG A 145 8.16 -11.92 15.37
CA ARG A 145 7.10 -11.82 16.38
C ARG A 145 5.77 -12.27 15.77
N ASP A 146 5.01 -13.05 16.53
CA ASP A 146 3.64 -13.42 16.15
C ASP A 146 2.73 -12.18 16.08
N GLY A 147 1.89 -12.11 15.05
CA GLY A 147 0.98 -10.99 14.79
C GLY A 147 1.65 -9.74 14.19
N TYR A 148 2.98 -9.63 14.24
CA TYR A 148 3.71 -8.51 13.63
C TYR A 148 3.84 -8.68 12.13
N LYS A 149 3.92 -7.56 11.42
CA LYS A 149 4.14 -7.57 9.97
C LYS A 149 5.59 -7.85 9.67
N LYS A 150 5.84 -8.36 8.47
CA LYS A 150 7.15 -8.86 8.05
C LYS A 150 7.44 -8.35 6.64
N LEU A 151 8.64 -7.81 6.46
CA LEU A 151 9.10 -7.23 5.20
C LEU A 151 10.53 -7.70 4.91
N ILE A 152 10.77 -8.14 3.68
CA ILE A 152 12.12 -8.33 3.14
C ILE A 152 12.44 -7.12 2.27
N VAL A 153 13.58 -6.47 2.50
CA VAL A 153 14.11 -5.43 1.63
C VAL A 153 15.38 -5.95 1.00
N LEU A 154 15.35 -6.24 -0.30
CA LEU A 154 16.46 -6.80 -1.04
C LEU A 154 16.98 -5.80 -2.06
N PHE A 155 18.25 -5.43 -1.91
CA PHE A 155 18.99 -4.71 -2.93
C PHE A 155 19.59 -5.69 -3.92
N THR A 156 19.61 -5.32 -5.20
CA THR A 156 20.09 -6.20 -6.26
C THR A 156 20.64 -5.39 -7.44
N SER A 157 21.78 -5.83 -7.96
CA SER A 157 22.34 -5.36 -9.24
C SER A 157 22.00 -6.30 -10.41
N PHE A 158 21.21 -7.35 -10.14
CA PHE A 158 20.76 -8.28 -11.17
C PHE A 158 19.91 -7.56 -12.22
N THR A 159 20.17 -7.84 -13.50
CA THR A 159 19.56 -7.07 -14.59
C THR A 159 18.32 -7.72 -15.19
N LYS A 160 18.08 -9.02 -14.95
CA LYS A 160 16.94 -9.72 -15.53
C LYS A 160 16.53 -10.98 -14.77
N ILE A 161 15.28 -11.01 -14.29
CA ILE A 161 14.57 -12.23 -13.85
C ILE A 161 13.15 -12.14 -14.39
N ASP A 162 12.67 -13.20 -15.05
CA ASP A 162 11.31 -13.25 -15.56
C ASP A 162 10.62 -14.54 -15.09
N CYS A 163 9.86 -14.42 -14.00
CA CYS A 163 9.20 -15.58 -13.38
C CYS A 163 8.09 -16.18 -14.25
N ASP A 164 7.49 -15.43 -15.17
CA ASP A 164 6.47 -15.97 -16.08
C ASP A 164 7.09 -17.01 -17.02
N SER A 165 8.29 -16.70 -17.52
CA SER A 165 9.05 -17.59 -18.41
C SER A 165 9.67 -18.78 -17.67
N GLU A 166 10.14 -18.57 -16.43
CA GLU A 166 10.76 -19.61 -15.61
C GLU A 166 9.77 -20.69 -15.15
N MET A 167 8.53 -20.30 -14.81
CA MET A 167 7.48 -21.24 -14.41
C MET A 167 6.93 -22.04 -15.60
N SER A 168 6.97 -21.47 -16.82
CA SER A 168 6.50 -22.11 -18.04
C SER A 168 7.45 -23.19 -18.58
N ASN A 169 8.75 -23.12 -18.24
CA ASN A 169 9.78 -24.01 -18.80
C ASN A 169 9.89 -25.39 -18.12
N GLY A 170 8.98 -25.76 -17.20
CA GLY A 170 8.75 -27.15 -16.77
C GLY A 170 9.93 -27.89 -16.12
N ASN A 171 11.10 -27.28 -15.97
CA ASN A 171 12.27 -27.86 -15.31
C ASN A 171 12.08 -27.81 -13.78
N SER A 172 11.20 -28.69 -13.31
CA SER A 172 10.84 -28.90 -11.91
C SER A 172 11.99 -29.39 -11.02
N SER A 173 13.18 -29.66 -11.58
CA SER A 173 14.33 -30.16 -10.83
C SER A 173 15.20 -29.06 -10.21
N ASN A 174 15.07 -27.78 -10.60
CA ASN A 174 15.82 -26.72 -9.95
C ASN A 174 15.10 -26.30 -8.66
N THR A 175 15.47 -26.95 -7.55
CA THR A 175 14.92 -26.68 -6.21
C THR A 175 15.33 -25.31 -5.66
N LYS A 176 16.38 -24.69 -6.22
CA LYS A 176 16.87 -23.35 -5.86
C LYS A 176 16.43 -22.29 -6.88
N ASN A 177 15.13 -22.08 -7.00
CA ASN A 177 14.55 -21.09 -7.92
C ASN A 177 14.02 -19.86 -7.14
N PRO A 178 14.50 -18.63 -7.44
CA PRO A 178 14.12 -17.43 -6.70
C PRO A 178 12.64 -17.05 -6.86
N CYS A 179 12.01 -17.32 -8.01
CA CYS A 179 10.59 -17.09 -8.24
C CYS A 179 9.72 -17.96 -7.33
N ARG A 180 10.06 -19.25 -7.23
CA ARG A 180 9.35 -20.18 -6.32
C ARG A 180 9.52 -19.79 -4.86
N ALA A 181 10.72 -19.33 -4.48
CA ALA A 181 10.96 -18.82 -3.13
C ALA A 181 10.11 -17.57 -2.86
N ALA A 182 10.12 -16.59 -3.77
CA ALA A 182 9.34 -15.37 -3.64
C ALA A 182 7.84 -15.65 -3.52
N ASP A 183 7.28 -16.52 -4.35
CA ASP A 183 5.86 -16.89 -4.28
C ASP A 183 5.50 -17.57 -2.96
N SER A 184 6.35 -18.45 -2.44
CA SER A 184 6.16 -19.07 -1.13
C SER A 184 6.19 -18.04 0.00
N ILE A 185 7.15 -17.11 -0.04
CA ILE A 185 7.30 -16.05 0.97
C ILE A 185 6.08 -15.12 0.97
N LYS A 186 5.65 -14.65 -0.20
CA LYS A 186 4.43 -13.84 -0.35
C LYS A 186 3.18 -14.59 0.15
N GLY A 187 3.11 -15.90 -0.11
CA GLY A 187 2.05 -16.79 0.40
C GLY A 187 1.99 -16.88 1.94
N HIS A 188 3.10 -16.60 2.63
CA HIS A 188 3.15 -16.46 4.09
C HIS A 188 2.83 -15.05 4.59
N ASN A 189 2.26 -14.19 3.74
CA ASN A 189 1.93 -12.80 4.06
C ASN A 189 3.15 -11.99 4.52
N ILE A 190 4.27 -12.20 3.83
CA ILE A 190 5.52 -11.45 3.98
C ILE A 190 5.73 -10.66 2.68
N ASP A 191 5.87 -9.34 2.80
CA ASP A 191 6.14 -8.51 1.63
C ASP A 191 7.60 -8.59 1.21
N ILE A 192 7.84 -8.52 -0.10
CA ILE A 192 9.20 -8.46 -0.68
C ILE A 192 9.33 -7.13 -1.42
N LEU A 193 10.22 -6.28 -0.93
CA LEU A 193 10.65 -5.04 -1.56
C LEU A 193 11.97 -5.25 -2.26
N ILE A 194 12.01 -4.95 -3.57
CA ILE A 194 13.20 -5.00 -4.40
C ILE A 194 13.66 -3.56 -4.67
N ILE A 195 14.93 -3.30 -4.40
CA ILE A 195 15.61 -2.05 -4.75
C ILE A 195 16.60 -2.34 -5.85
N ASN A 196 16.25 -1.86 -7.04
CA ASN A 196 17.06 -2.00 -8.23
C ASN A 196 18.24 -1.04 -8.21
N LEU A 197 19.46 -1.59 -8.18
CA LEU A 197 20.69 -0.82 -8.25
C LEU A 197 20.93 -0.38 -9.70
N ASN A 198 20.40 0.78 -10.05
CA ASN A 198 20.60 1.41 -11.37
C ASN A 198 21.99 2.05 -11.44
N TYR A 199 22.94 1.37 -12.08
CA TYR A 199 24.23 1.97 -12.43
C TYR A 199 24.13 2.67 -13.79
N HIS A 200 24.72 3.87 -13.88
CA HIS A 200 24.45 4.93 -14.86
C HIS A 200 24.40 4.58 -16.37
N ASP A 201 24.85 3.40 -16.78
CA ASP A 201 24.91 2.98 -18.19
C ASP A 201 24.07 1.71 -18.50
N SER A 202 23.40 1.14 -17.51
CA SER A 202 22.60 -0.07 -17.68
C SER A 202 21.12 0.26 -17.90
N PRO A 203 20.40 -0.48 -18.77
CA PRO A 203 18.95 -0.38 -18.81
C PRO A 203 18.36 -0.70 -17.44
N PRO A 204 17.18 -0.16 -17.09
CA PRO A 204 16.49 -0.52 -15.86
C PRO A 204 16.40 -2.05 -15.75
N PRO A 205 16.77 -2.63 -14.61
CA PRO A 205 16.71 -4.08 -14.44
C PRO A 205 15.26 -4.56 -14.57
N GLU A 206 15.08 -5.68 -15.26
CA GLU A 206 13.78 -6.31 -15.47
C GLU A 206 13.62 -7.46 -14.48
N ILE A 207 13.35 -7.18 -13.21
CA ILE A 207 13.12 -8.20 -12.18
C ILE A 207 11.61 -8.36 -11.97
N LYS A 208 10.99 -9.20 -12.78
CA LYS A 208 9.54 -9.40 -12.76
C LYS A 208 9.13 -10.43 -11.71
N HIS A 209 8.06 -10.09 -10.96
CA HIS A 209 7.31 -10.99 -10.08
C HIS A 209 8.06 -11.60 -8.87
N ILE A 210 9.29 -11.16 -8.58
CA ILE A 210 9.93 -11.42 -7.28
C ILE A 210 9.33 -10.54 -6.18
N ALA A 211 9.28 -9.21 -6.42
CA ALA A 211 8.69 -8.28 -5.47
C ALA A 211 7.19 -8.54 -5.25
N SER A 212 6.68 -8.08 -4.11
CA SER A 212 5.23 -7.85 -3.94
C SER A 212 4.73 -6.84 -5.00
N PRO A 213 3.44 -6.87 -5.37
CA PRO A 213 2.89 -5.91 -6.34
C PRO A 213 3.18 -4.46 -5.93
N ASN A 214 3.83 -3.68 -6.81
CA ASN A 214 4.32 -2.30 -6.59
C ASN A 214 5.46 -2.12 -5.57
N TYR A 215 6.14 -3.20 -5.16
CA TYR A 215 7.27 -3.16 -4.24
C TYR A 215 8.62 -3.30 -4.98
N ASP A 216 8.62 -3.13 -6.29
CA ASP A 216 9.83 -3.04 -7.10
C ASP A 216 10.13 -1.56 -7.41
N ILE A 217 11.23 -1.03 -6.87
CA ILE A 217 11.56 0.39 -6.94
C ILE A 217 12.99 0.65 -7.41
N PRO A 218 13.24 1.74 -8.16
CA PRO A 218 14.59 2.15 -8.52
C PRO A 218 15.35 2.74 -7.32
N ASN A 219 16.67 2.55 -7.29
CA ASN A 219 17.57 3.31 -6.43
C ASN A 219 17.76 4.74 -6.98
N ASP A 220 16.81 5.63 -6.72
CA ASP A 220 16.80 7.01 -7.20
C ASP A 220 16.62 8.05 -6.07
N ASN A 221 16.44 9.32 -6.43
CA ASN A 221 16.25 10.41 -5.47
C ASN A 221 14.96 10.27 -4.61
N ASN A 222 14.02 9.41 -5.00
CA ASN A 222 12.78 9.16 -4.27
C ASN A 222 12.87 7.91 -3.38
N LEU A 223 13.97 7.16 -3.41
CA LEU A 223 14.15 5.90 -2.67
C LEU A 223 13.71 6.01 -1.21
N LEU A 224 14.13 7.06 -0.51
CA LEU A 224 13.81 7.26 0.90
C LEU A 224 12.31 7.45 1.16
N GLN A 225 11.61 8.19 0.28
CA GLN A 225 10.17 8.38 0.39
C GLN A 225 9.43 7.08 0.07
N ASN A 226 9.89 6.35 -0.95
CA ASN A 226 9.33 5.04 -1.33
C ASN A 226 9.51 4.01 -0.22
N LEU A 227 10.68 3.96 0.42
CA LEU A 227 10.93 3.08 1.57
C LEU A 227 9.98 3.36 2.74
N ILE A 228 9.75 4.63 3.07
CA ILE A 228 8.77 5.03 4.10
C ILE A 228 7.38 4.54 3.71
N LYS A 229 6.92 4.90 2.50
CA LYS A 229 5.58 4.56 2.01
C LYS A 229 5.34 3.05 2.00
N LEU A 230 6.27 2.29 1.43
CA LEU A 230 6.10 0.85 1.27
C LEU A 230 6.22 0.11 2.61
N SER A 231 7.04 0.59 3.54
CA SER A 231 7.10 0.01 4.89
C SER A 231 5.82 0.25 5.68
N THR A 232 5.21 1.44 5.57
CA THR A 232 3.91 1.70 6.20
C THR A 232 2.77 0.97 5.49
N TYR A 233 2.85 0.77 4.18
CA TYR A 233 1.91 -0.06 3.45
C TYR A 233 2.01 -1.55 3.84
N SER A 234 3.21 -2.08 4.07
CA SER A 234 3.39 -3.44 4.63
C SER A 234 2.80 -3.58 6.03
N ASN A 235 2.84 -2.49 6.81
CA ASN A 235 2.21 -2.43 8.12
C ASN A 235 0.67 -2.27 8.04
N CYS A 236 0.16 -1.75 6.93
CA CYS A 236 -1.27 -1.50 6.76
C CYS A 236 -2.00 -2.75 6.26
N ASN A 237 -2.97 -3.27 7.00
CA ASN A 237 -3.68 -4.47 6.57
C ASN A 237 -5.10 -4.60 7.12
N CYS A 238 -5.89 -5.41 6.41
CA CYS A 238 -7.18 -5.88 6.87
C CYS A 238 -7.12 -7.27 7.53
N PRO A 239 -8.10 -7.61 8.38
CA PRO A 239 -8.34 -8.99 8.79
C PRO A 239 -8.71 -9.87 7.59
N SER A 240 -8.46 -11.18 7.68
CA SER A 240 -8.57 -12.13 6.55
C SER A 240 -9.92 -12.17 5.83
N ARG A 241 -11.03 -11.81 6.48
CA ARG A 241 -12.37 -11.80 5.85
C ARG A 241 -12.71 -10.48 5.15
N TYR A 242 -11.89 -9.45 5.33
CA TYR A 242 -12.14 -8.12 4.79
C TYR A 242 -11.21 -7.84 3.62
N THR A 243 -11.71 -7.06 2.67
CA THR A 243 -10.94 -6.61 1.52
C THR A 243 -10.40 -5.21 1.81
N GLN A 244 -9.10 -5.02 1.62
CA GLN A 244 -8.46 -3.71 1.74
C GLN A 244 -8.96 -2.77 0.65
N PHE A 245 -9.44 -1.59 1.05
CA PHE A 245 -9.64 -0.50 0.11
C PHE A 245 -8.28 -0.11 -0.47
N GLY A 246 -8.11 -0.20 -1.78
CA GLY A 246 -6.84 0.06 -2.43
C GLY A 246 -6.97 0.08 -3.95
N ASP A 247 -5.91 0.53 -4.60
CA ASP A 247 -5.80 0.53 -6.05
C ASP A 247 -4.34 0.29 -6.44
N VAL A 248 -4.09 -0.90 -6.96
CA VAL A 248 -2.75 -1.36 -7.35
C VAL A 248 -2.24 -0.55 -8.56
N SER A 249 -3.10 -0.04 -9.44
CA SER A 249 -2.68 0.65 -10.67
C SER A 249 -1.97 1.99 -10.40
N ILE A 250 -2.25 2.60 -9.25
CA ILE A 250 -1.68 3.88 -8.82
C ILE A 250 -0.90 3.76 -7.51
N ASN A 251 -0.63 2.53 -7.05
CA ASN A 251 0.03 2.24 -5.79
C ASN A 251 -0.61 2.96 -4.59
N PHE A 252 -1.93 2.77 -4.42
CA PHE A 252 -2.70 3.33 -3.31
C PHE A 252 -3.18 2.21 -2.38
N LYS A 253 -2.97 2.39 -1.08
CA LYS A 253 -3.50 1.51 -0.03
C LYS A 253 -4.26 2.35 0.99
N GLY A 254 -5.57 2.12 1.06
CA GLY A 254 -6.50 2.88 1.87
C GLY A 254 -6.58 2.38 3.30
N ARG A 255 -6.99 3.24 4.23
CA ARG A 255 -7.10 2.92 5.67
C ARG A 255 -8.39 2.23 6.08
N THR A 256 -9.20 1.75 5.13
CA THR A 256 -10.48 1.07 5.39
C THR A 256 -10.52 -0.32 4.77
N CYS A 257 -11.29 -1.19 5.41
CA CYS A 257 -11.45 -2.59 5.06
C CYS A 257 -12.93 -2.88 4.86
N GLY A 258 -13.34 -3.25 3.65
CA GLY A 258 -14.73 -3.57 3.34
C GLY A 258 -15.05 -5.05 3.53
N TYR A 259 -16.22 -5.34 4.08
CA TYR A 259 -16.79 -6.69 4.13
C TYR A 259 -18.18 -6.67 3.49
N TYR A 260 -18.38 -7.56 2.53
CA TYR A 260 -19.68 -7.80 1.91
C TYR A 260 -20.42 -8.88 2.69
N GLU A 261 -21.62 -8.57 3.17
CA GLU A 261 -22.56 -9.54 3.72
C GLU A 261 -23.65 -9.80 2.68
N ASP A 262 -23.73 -11.06 2.24
CA ASP A 262 -24.70 -11.49 1.25
C ASP A 262 -26.10 -11.69 1.85
N THR A 263 -26.20 -11.96 3.16
CA THR A 263 -27.47 -12.10 3.87
C THR A 263 -28.25 -10.77 3.87
N PRO A 264 -29.38 -10.67 3.14
CA PRO A 264 -30.12 -9.42 3.06
C PRO A 264 -30.79 -9.06 4.39
N THR A 265 -30.91 -7.76 4.65
CA THR A 265 -31.68 -7.25 5.79
C THR A 265 -32.15 -5.82 5.52
N TYR A 266 -32.97 -5.27 6.41
CA TYR A 266 -33.46 -3.91 6.33
C TYR A 266 -32.39 -2.90 6.78
N TYR A 267 -32.33 -1.76 6.08
CA TYR A 267 -31.34 -0.72 6.36
C TYR A 267 -31.39 -0.21 7.80
N TYR A 268 -32.58 0.01 8.37
CA TYR A 268 -32.69 0.50 9.74
C TYR A 268 -32.05 -0.47 10.77
N VAL A 269 -32.18 -1.79 10.56
CA VAL A 269 -31.57 -2.81 11.42
C VAL A 269 -30.04 -2.76 11.32
N LEU A 270 -29.50 -2.52 10.12
CA LEU A 270 -28.05 -2.34 9.92
C LEU A 270 -27.54 -1.17 10.76
N THR A 271 -28.19 -0.01 10.65
CA THR A 271 -27.76 1.18 11.40
C THR A 271 -27.92 1.01 12.91
N GLU A 272 -28.82 0.16 13.41
CA GLU A 272 -28.90 -0.18 14.83
C GLU A 272 -27.77 -1.11 15.28
N LYS A 273 -27.39 -2.06 14.43
CA LYS A 273 -26.42 -3.12 14.76
C LYS A 273 -24.97 -2.66 14.57
N ILE A 274 -24.70 -1.90 13.52
CA ILE A 274 -23.36 -1.47 13.10
C ILE A 274 -23.12 -0.06 13.66
N LYS A 275 -23.12 0.06 14.99
CA LYS A 275 -22.72 1.29 15.70
C LYS A 275 -21.46 1.01 16.50
N GLY A 276 -20.36 1.61 16.10
CA GLY A 276 -19.13 1.60 16.88
C GLY A 276 -18.07 2.51 16.26
N ASP A 277 -17.12 2.95 17.09
CA ASP A 277 -16.09 3.92 16.70
C ASP A 277 -15.22 3.47 15.50
N ASN A 278 -15.19 2.15 15.23
CA ASN A 278 -14.34 1.53 14.21
C ASN A 278 -15.12 0.73 13.16
N SER A 279 -16.45 0.81 13.11
CA SER A 279 -17.27 0.08 12.12
C SER A 279 -18.52 0.84 11.72
N ARG A 280 -18.82 0.86 10.42
CA ARG A 280 -19.99 1.55 9.84
C ARG A 280 -20.35 0.98 8.48
N LEU A 281 -21.54 1.27 7.96
CA LEU A 281 -21.80 1.06 6.53
C LEU A 281 -20.84 1.90 5.68
N VAL A 282 -20.46 1.40 4.51
CA VAL A 282 -19.40 2.03 3.70
C VAL A 282 -19.74 3.45 3.30
N GLU A 283 -18.82 4.39 3.58
CA GLU A 283 -18.87 5.77 3.10
C GLU A 283 -18.21 5.86 1.71
N ILE A 284 -18.85 6.55 0.76
CA ILE A 284 -18.37 6.67 -0.62
C ILE A 284 -18.20 8.14 -1.01
N ARG A 285 -17.00 8.67 -0.84
CA ARG A 285 -16.68 10.08 -1.10
C ARG A 285 -15.77 10.30 -2.33
N SER A 286 -15.51 9.25 -3.09
CA SER A 286 -14.65 9.30 -4.26
C SER A 286 -15.03 8.23 -5.29
N GLU A 287 -14.68 8.48 -6.55
CA GLU A 287 -14.88 7.50 -7.64
C GLU A 287 -14.14 6.18 -7.35
N ARG A 288 -12.96 6.25 -6.74
CA ARG A 288 -12.20 5.07 -6.35
C ARG A 288 -12.95 4.24 -5.32
N LYS A 289 -13.51 4.89 -4.30
CA LYS A 289 -14.30 4.23 -3.26
C LYS A 289 -15.61 3.67 -3.84
N GLN A 290 -16.19 4.32 -4.85
CA GLN A 290 -17.34 3.80 -5.59
C GLN A 290 -17.00 2.51 -6.33
N ASN A 291 -15.92 2.51 -7.10
CA ASN A 291 -15.48 1.34 -7.87
C ASN A 291 -15.13 0.17 -6.94
N PHE A 292 -14.45 0.44 -5.82
CA PHE A 292 -14.18 -0.54 -4.78
C PHE A 292 -15.47 -1.13 -4.21
N THR A 293 -16.41 -0.29 -3.77
CA THR A 293 -17.68 -0.74 -3.18
C THR A 293 -18.50 -1.54 -4.19
N LYS A 294 -18.61 -1.07 -5.43
CA LYS A 294 -19.30 -1.80 -6.50
C LYS A 294 -18.66 -3.17 -6.78
N SER A 295 -17.32 -3.26 -6.76
CA SER A 295 -16.62 -4.53 -6.97
C SER A 295 -16.92 -5.55 -5.87
N LEU A 296 -17.15 -5.10 -4.63
CA LEU A 296 -17.53 -5.95 -3.51
C LEU A 296 -18.99 -6.43 -3.60
N CYS A 297 -19.90 -5.57 -4.08
CA CYS A 297 -21.31 -5.98 -4.27
C CYS A 297 -21.48 -7.02 -5.38
N GLY A 298 -20.54 -7.06 -6.33
CA GLY A 298 -20.61 -7.96 -7.47
C GLY A 298 -21.90 -7.77 -8.27
N ASP A 299 -22.68 -8.85 -8.37
CA ASP A 299 -23.93 -8.93 -9.13
C ASP A 299 -25.17 -8.58 -8.30
N ASP A 300 -25.02 -8.27 -7.01
CA ASP A 300 -26.14 -7.95 -6.12
C ASP A 300 -26.35 -6.44 -5.98
N ASP A 301 -27.60 -6.05 -5.72
CA ASP A 301 -27.90 -4.74 -5.18
C ASP A 301 -27.49 -4.71 -3.70
N CYS A 302 -26.76 -3.68 -3.29
CA CYS A 302 -26.19 -3.62 -1.96
C CYS A 302 -26.40 -2.27 -1.29
N PHE A 303 -26.73 -2.28 0.00
CA PHE A 303 -26.72 -1.08 0.82
C PHE A 303 -25.29 -0.60 1.11
N PHE A 304 -25.16 0.73 1.14
CA PHE A 304 -23.98 1.47 1.58
C PHE A 304 -24.43 2.61 2.51
N GLY A 305 -23.53 3.32 3.17
CA GLY A 305 -23.85 4.15 4.33
C GLY A 305 -24.64 5.44 4.10
N LEU A 306 -25.30 5.66 2.97
CA LEU A 306 -25.99 6.91 2.68
C LEU A 306 -27.50 6.81 2.97
N ASN A 307 -28.05 7.69 3.81
CA ASN A 307 -29.47 7.61 4.19
C ASN A 307 -30.09 8.93 4.66
N GLN A 308 -31.41 8.93 4.82
CA GLN A 308 -32.20 10.04 5.36
C GLN A 308 -32.98 9.68 6.65
N LEU A 309 -32.45 8.77 7.48
CA LEU A 309 -33.16 8.29 8.67
C LEU A 309 -33.36 9.38 9.73
N LYS A 310 -32.40 10.29 9.89
CA LYS A 310 -32.48 11.38 10.87
C LYS A 310 -33.44 12.49 10.42
N LYS A 311 -33.38 12.85 9.14
CA LYS A 311 -34.17 13.94 8.57
C LYS A 311 -34.47 13.68 7.09
N LYS A 312 -35.76 13.58 6.78
CA LYS A 312 -36.25 13.45 5.40
C LYS A 312 -35.79 14.63 4.54
N GLY A 313 -35.42 14.34 3.29
CA GLY A 313 -34.86 15.29 2.33
C GLY A 313 -33.41 15.71 2.60
N GLN A 314 -32.73 15.15 3.61
CA GLN A 314 -31.33 15.43 3.92
C GLN A 314 -30.54 14.12 3.99
N TRP A 315 -29.64 13.93 3.03
CA TRP A 315 -28.77 12.76 2.96
C TRP A 315 -27.58 12.91 3.90
N GLU A 316 -27.31 11.87 4.69
CA GLU A 316 -26.20 11.81 5.63
C GLU A 316 -25.50 10.47 5.54
N TRP A 317 -24.20 10.48 5.80
CA TRP A 317 -23.37 9.29 5.94
C TRP A 317 -23.57 8.64 7.31
N ASP A 318 -23.72 7.32 7.32
CA ASP A 318 -23.88 6.50 8.49
C ASP A 318 -22.62 6.57 9.38
N GLY A 319 -22.84 6.73 10.69
CA GLY A 319 -21.78 6.74 11.69
C GLY A 319 -20.84 7.96 11.73
N SER A 320 -20.94 8.94 10.80
CA SER A 320 -20.02 10.10 10.78
C SER A 320 -20.67 11.46 11.05
N ASP A 321 -21.98 11.52 11.30
CA ASP A 321 -22.77 12.77 11.40
C ASP A 321 -22.50 13.79 10.27
N THR A 322 -21.93 13.32 9.17
CA THR A 322 -21.48 14.15 8.06
C THR A 322 -22.57 14.16 7.00
N GLU A 323 -23.03 15.36 6.66
CA GLU A 323 -23.99 15.56 5.57
C GLU A 323 -23.34 15.23 4.23
N PHE A 324 -24.13 14.66 3.33
CA PHE A 324 -23.73 14.42 1.95
C PHE A 324 -23.47 15.73 1.23
N ASP A 325 -22.26 15.89 0.67
CA ASP A 325 -21.93 16.99 -0.25
C ASP A 325 -21.77 16.44 -1.68
N PRO A 326 -22.69 16.74 -2.61
CA PRO A 326 -22.59 16.28 -3.99
C PRO A 326 -21.38 16.88 -4.73
N LYS A 327 -20.71 17.90 -4.18
CA LYS A 327 -19.45 18.44 -4.74
C LYS A 327 -18.25 17.56 -4.46
N GLU A 328 -18.30 16.72 -3.42
CA GLU A 328 -17.22 15.78 -3.14
C GLU A 328 -17.30 14.59 -4.09
N PHE A 329 -18.42 13.89 -4.08
CA PHE A 329 -18.70 12.81 -5.01
C PHE A 329 -20.20 12.50 -5.03
N ASP A 330 -20.78 12.43 -6.22
CA ASP A 330 -22.17 12.05 -6.44
C ASP A 330 -22.24 11.00 -7.55
N ASN A 331 -22.99 9.93 -7.29
CA ASN A 331 -23.25 8.89 -8.27
C ASN A 331 -24.72 8.42 -8.25
N PHE A 332 -25.65 9.26 -7.77
CA PHE A 332 -27.08 9.02 -7.93
C PHE A 332 -27.47 8.85 -9.40
N ASP A 333 -28.39 7.92 -9.65
CA ASP A 333 -29.14 7.89 -10.90
C ASP A 333 -30.11 9.09 -10.93
N PRO A 334 -30.46 9.65 -12.11
CA PRO A 334 -31.27 10.85 -12.18
C PRO A 334 -32.55 10.78 -11.32
N ASP A 335 -32.78 11.84 -10.55
CA ASP A 335 -33.93 12.05 -9.65
C ASP A 335 -33.98 11.14 -8.40
N GLN A 336 -33.04 10.20 -8.22
CA GLN A 336 -32.99 9.35 -7.03
C GLN A 336 -32.63 10.14 -5.77
N GLU A 337 -31.84 11.20 -5.89
CA GLU A 337 -31.44 12.09 -4.80
C GLU A 337 -32.64 12.80 -4.14
N LYS A 338 -33.75 12.94 -4.87
CA LYS A 338 -34.99 13.58 -4.41
C LYS A 338 -35.94 12.62 -3.71
N VAL A 339 -35.67 11.32 -3.77
CA VAL A 339 -36.50 10.27 -3.18
C VAL A 339 -36.05 10.03 -1.74
N ASP A 340 -36.98 10.16 -0.80
CA ASP A 340 -36.71 9.85 0.61
C ASP A 340 -36.36 8.37 0.79
N GLY A 341 -35.28 8.06 1.51
CA GLY A 341 -34.92 6.68 1.77
C GLY A 341 -33.47 6.45 2.20
N CYS A 342 -33.00 5.23 1.88
CA CYS A 342 -31.61 4.83 1.97
C CYS A 342 -31.04 4.53 0.59
N GLY A 343 -29.74 4.78 0.45
CA GLY A 343 -28.99 4.56 -0.76
C GLY A 343 -28.60 3.09 -0.90
N TYR A 344 -28.74 2.57 -2.12
CA TYR A 344 -28.14 1.31 -2.52
C TYR A 344 -27.46 1.46 -3.88
N ILE A 345 -26.46 0.63 -4.14
CA ILE A 345 -25.84 0.56 -5.47
C ILE A 345 -26.63 -0.43 -6.31
N GLY A 346 -27.19 0.04 -7.44
CA GLY A 346 -27.90 -0.82 -8.38
C GLY A 346 -26.93 -1.68 -9.18
N ASN A 347 -27.17 -2.98 -9.25
CA ASN A 347 -26.21 -3.92 -9.84
C ASN A 347 -25.94 -3.66 -11.32
N ALA A 348 -26.98 -3.32 -12.09
CA ALA A 348 -26.96 -3.20 -13.54
C ALA A 348 -26.27 -1.93 -14.04
N THR A 349 -26.36 -0.84 -13.28
CA THR A 349 -25.83 0.48 -13.69
C THR A 349 -24.63 0.91 -12.85
N GLY A 350 -24.45 0.35 -11.65
CA GLY A 350 -23.48 0.81 -10.68
C GLY A 350 -23.81 2.21 -10.12
N LYS A 351 -25.00 2.75 -10.38
CA LYS A 351 -25.49 4.03 -9.86
C LYS A 351 -26.16 3.86 -8.51
N TRP A 352 -26.30 4.96 -7.79
CA TRP A 352 -27.01 4.98 -6.51
C TRP A 352 -28.50 5.22 -6.74
N TYR A 353 -29.32 4.41 -6.06
CA TYR A 353 -30.76 4.51 -6.06
C TYR A 353 -31.27 4.62 -4.63
N SER A 354 -32.48 5.12 -4.50
CA SER A 354 -33.13 5.32 -3.21
C SER A 354 -34.22 4.28 -3.00
N THR A 355 -34.34 3.77 -1.77
CA THR A 355 -35.41 2.83 -1.41
C THR A 355 -35.89 3.02 0.02
N ASP A 356 -37.01 2.40 0.36
CA ASP A 356 -37.55 2.41 1.72
C ASP A 356 -36.61 1.65 2.68
N CYS A 357 -36.10 2.36 3.69
CA CYS A 357 -35.16 1.85 4.70
C CYS A 357 -35.71 0.74 5.60
N TYR A 358 -37.04 0.61 5.69
CA TYR A 358 -37.75 -0.24 6.65
C TYR A 358 -38.39 -1.46 6.01
N ASN A 359 -38.70 -1.37 4.72
CA ASN A 359 -39.47 -2.40 4.01
C ASN A 359 -38.70 -3.06 2.86
N THR A 360 -37.49 -2.61 2.56
CA THR A 360 -36.65 -3.21 1.51
C THR A 360 -35.44 -3.89 2.14
N GLU A 361 -35.27 -5.17 1.83
CA GLU A 361 -34.09 -5.94 2.22
C GLU A 361 -33.08 -5.92 1.07
N LYS A 362 -31.81 -5.71 1.40
CA LYS A 362 -30.68 -5.89 0.47
C LYS A 362 -29.47 -6.43 1.24
N SER A 363 -28.59 -7.08 0.50
CA SER A 363 -27.21 -7.35 0.94
C SER A 363 -26.51 -6.01 1.21
N TYR A 364 -25.36 -6.01 1.87
CA TYR A 364 -24.75 -4.76 2.32
C TYR A 364 -23.25 -4.85 2.47
N ILE A 365 -22.60 -3.68 2.44
CA ILE A 365 -21.19 -3.57 2.76
C ILE A 365 -21.03 -2.67 3.97
N TYR A 366 -20.29 -3.17 4.95
CA TYR A 366 -19.77 -2.36 6.04
C TYR A 366 -18.24 -2.34 5.99
N GLU A 367 -17.67 -1.27 6.52
CA GLU A 367 -16.23 -1.11 6.64
C GLU A 367 -15.80 -1.00 8.10
N ILE A 368 -14.54 -1.40 8.30
CA ILE A 368 -13.78 -1.13 9.51
C ILE A 368 -12.52 -0.35 9.16
N ILE A 369 -11.92 0.28 10.17
CA ILE A 369 -10.60 0.90 10.03
C ILE A 369 -9.53 -0.20 9.91
N ALA A 370 -8.65 -0.08 8.92
CA ALA A 370 -7.53 -0.98 8.71
C ALA A 370 -6.54 -0.86 9.86
N CYS A 371 -5.80 -1.93 10.11
CA CYS A 371 -4.70 -1.90 11.06
C CYS A 371 -3.54 -1.18 10.39
N ASP A 372 -3.01 -0.14 11.03
CA ASP A 372 -1.90 0.66 10.50
C ASP A 372 -1.11 1.30 11.66
N THR A 373 -0.27 2.29 11.36
CA THR A 373 0.55 2.97 12.37
C THR A 373 -0.24 3.84 13.35
N GLU A 374 -1.49 4.16 13.05
CA GLU A 374 -2.41 4.92 13.91
C GLU A 374 -3.48 4.02 14.57
N ASN A 375 -3.77 2.86 13.98
CA ASN A 375 -4.70 1.85 14.49
C ASN A 375 -3.98 0.50 14.68
N PHE A 376 -3.37 0.31 15.85
CA PHE A 376 -2.59 -0.89 16.16
C PHE A 376 -3.46 -2.13 16.35
N CYS A 377 -3.10 -3.25 15.71
CA CYS A 377 -3.77 -4.53 15.86
C CYS A 377 -2.76 -5.68 16.04
N LEU A 378 -3.12 -6.63 16.89
CA LEU A 378 -2.51 -7.96 16.94
C LEU A 378 -3.63 -8.97 16.72
N PHE A 379 -3.54 -9.72 15.63
CA PHE A 379 -4.49 -10.78 15.28
C PHE A 379 -3.91 -12.15 15.59
#